data_AF-A0A834DJ53-F1
#
_entry.id   AF-A0A834DJ53-F1
#
_cell.length_a   1.000
_cell.length_b   1.000
_cell.length_c   1.000
_cell.angle_alpha   90.00
_cell.angle_beta   90.00
_cell.angle_gamma   90.00
#
_symmetry.space_group_name_H-M   'P 1'
#
loop_
_entity.id
_entity.type
_entity.pdbx_description
1 polymer ?
#
loop_
_entity_poly.entity_id
_entity_poly.type
_entity_poly.pdbx_seq_one_letter_code
_entity_poly.pdbx_strand_id
1 'polypeptide(L)'
;MPVPLGKLVFFTSVMTSGGCALVYYLVQKTFSRASYYQLALEQLHSHSEALEALGTPLNIHYLQLTDKYNFVDIADAQLKIPVSGSRSAGHLYVISSRDGPFNRYGKWVGMEE
;
A
#
# COMPACT_ATOMS: atom_id res chain seq x y z
N MET A 1 31.06 -9.01 32.71
CA MET A 1 29.90 -9.26 33.61
C MET A 1 28.75 -9.74 32.75
N PRO A 2 28.06 -10.85 33.08
CA PRO A 2 26.89 -11.29 32.34
C PRO A 2 25.78 -10.24 32.43
N VAL A 3 25.11 -9.95 31.32
CA VAL A 3 24.01 -8.99 31.28
C VAL A 3 22.83 -9.58 32.06
N PRO A 4 22.23 -8.87 33.02
CA PRO A 4 21.06 -9.36 33.74
C PRO A 4 19.92 -9.68 32.78
N LEU A 5 19.24 -10.82 32.97
CA LEU A 5 18.20 -11.33 32.08
C LEU A 5 17.11 -10.27 31.79
N GLY A 6 16.70 -9.50 32.81
CA GLY A 6 15.73 -8.43 32.63
C GLY A 6 16.18 -7.36 31.64
N LYS A 7 17.44 -6.90 31.73
CA LYS A 7 18.01 -5.92 30.77
C LYS A 7 18.05 -6.50 29.36
N LEU A 8 18.42 -7.77 29.20
CA LEU A 8 18.44 -8.44 27.91
C LEU A 8 17.04 -8.51 27.28
N VAL A 9 16.01 -8.86 28.06
CA VAL A 9 14.61 -8.88 27.60
C VAL A 9 14.14 -7.48 27.19
N PHE A 10 14.48 -6.44 27.95
CA PHE A 10 14.15 -5.06 27.58
C PHE A 10 14.83 -4.64 26.27
N PHE A 11 16.14 -4.85 26.13
CA PHE A 11 16.86 -4.47 24.91
C PHE A 11 16.36 -5.21 23.68
N THR A 12 16.12 -6.52 23.79
CA THR A 12 15.60 -7.33 22.68
C THR A 12 14.18 -6.91 22.30
N SER A 13 13.29 -6.67 23.27
CA SER A 13 11.93 -6.20 23.00
C SER A 13 11.90 -4.86 22.27
N VAL A 14 12.70 -3.89 22.70
CA VAL A 14 12.81 -2.57 22.04
C VAL A 14 13.39 -2.72 20.62
N MET A 15 14.42 -3.54 20.46
CA MET A 15 15.03 -3.79 19.15
C MET A 15 14.05 -4.47 18.18
N THR A 16 13.31 -5.49 18.65
CA THR A 16 12.33 -6.21 17.82
C THR A 16 11.16 -5.32 17.45
N SER A 17 10.55 -4.62 18.40
CA SER A 17 9.41 -3.73 18.13
C SER A 17 9.79 -2.57 17.20
N GLY A 18 10.93 -1.92 17.45
CA GLY A 18 11.46 -0.87 16.57
C GLY A 18 11.79 -1.39 15.16
N GLY A 19 12.42 -2.56 15.07
CA GLY A 19 12.72 -3.22 13.80
C GLY A 19 11.47 -3.53 12.98
N CYS A 20 10.45 -4.12 13.60
CA CYS A 20 9.17 -4.41 12.94
C CYS A 20 8.48 -3.13 12.42
N ALA A 21 8.44 -2.07 13.22
CA ALA A 21 7.84 -0.80 12.79
C ALA A 21 8.59 -0.18 11.59
N LEU A 22 9.93 -0.25 11.61
CA LEU A 22 10.74 0.24 10.50
C LEU A 22 10.51 -0.58 9.22
N VAL A 23 10.51 -1.91 9.31
CA VAL A 23 10.23 -2.79 8.16
C VAL A 23 8.84 -2.50 7.61
N TYR A 24 7.82 -2.38 8.48
CA TYR A 24 6.46 -2.02 8.08
C TYR A 24 6.43 -0.70 7.30
N TYR A 25 7.08 0.34 7.82
CA TYR A 25 7.18 1.63 7.14
C TYR A 25 7.91 1.54 5.78
N LEU A 26 9.01 0.80 5.70
CA LEU A 26 9.78 0.63 4.46
C LEU A 26 8.98 -0.13 3.39
N VAL A 27 8.24 -1.16 3.77
CA VAL A 27 7.37 -1.91 2.86
C VAL A 27 6.26 -0.98 2.32
N GLN A 28 5.61 -0.21 3.19
CA GLN A 28 4.61 0.77 2.76
C GLN A 28 5.18 1.83 1.80
N LYS A 29 6.38 2.34 2.09
CA LYS A 29 7.08 3.29 1.21
C LYS A 29 7.48 2.65 -0.13
N THR A 30 7.75 1.36 -0.16
CA THR A 30 8.05 0.62 -1.40
C THR A 30 6.80 0.53 -2.28
N PHE A 31 5.66 0.14 -1.71
CA PHE A 31 4.39 0.09 -2.44
C PHE A 31 3.98 1.45 -2.99
N SER A 32 4.09 2.51 -2.18
CA SER A 32 3.73 3.86 -2.65
C SER A 32 4.60 4.34 -3.81
N ARG A 33 5.81 3.80 -4.00
CA ARG A 33 6.69 4.13 -5.13
C ARG A 33 6.55 3.19 -6.33
N ALA A 34 5.73 2.15 -6.23
CA ALA A 34 5.54 1.20 -7.31
C ALA A 34 4.74 1.83 -8.47
N SER A 35 5.05 1.44 -9.71
CA SER A 35 4.42 2.06 -10.88
C SER A 35 2.92 1.79 -10.97
N TYR A 36 2.46 0.58 -10.65
CA TYR A 36 1.02 0.26 -10.61
C TYR A 36 0.27 1.13 -9.60
N TYR A 37 0.91 1.49 -8.49
CA TYR A 37 0.31 2.29 -7.43
C TYR A 37 0.19 3.75 -7.87
N GLN A 38 1.27 4.30 -8.44
CA GLN A 38 1.28 5.66 -8.97
C GLN A 38 0.29 5.84 -10.13
N LEU A 39 0.27 4.89 -11.08
CA LEU A 39 -0.67 4.91 -12.20
C LEU A 39 -2.14 4.84 -11.73
N ALA A 40 -2.43 4.08 -10.67
CA ALA A 40 -3.78 4.02 -10.10
C ALA A 40 -4.22 5.32 -9.48
N LEU A 41 -3.30 6.03 -8.80
CA LEU A 41 -3.60 7.35 -8.27
C LEU A 41 -3.76 8.37 -9.38
N GLU A 42 -2.90 8.37 -10.40
CA GLU A 42 -3.04 9.24 -11.57
C GLU A 42 -4.39 9.06 -12.26
N GLN A 43 -4.83 7.80 -12.41
CA GLN A 43 -6.14 7.49 -12.99
C GLN A 43 -7.29 7.94 -12.08
N LEU A 44 -7.18 7.75 -10.76
CA LEU A 44 -8.18 8.25 -9.82
C LEU A 44 -8.28 9.78 -9.88
N HIS A 45 -7.15 10.47 -10.01
CA HIS A 45 -7.09 11.93 -10.15
C HIS A 45 -7.62 12.43 -11.49
N SER A 46 -7.59 11.62 -12.56
CA SER A 46 -8.15 11.98 -13.87
C SER A 46 -9.68 11.82 -13.94
N HIS A 47 -10.29 11.06 -13.02
CA HIS A 47 -11.72 10.82 -12.98
C HIS A 47 -12.44 11.83 -12.07
N SER A 48 -13.04 12.86 -12.67
CA SER A 48 -13.72 13.91 -11.90
C SER A 48 -14.90 13.39 -11.08
N GLU A 49 -15.65 12.41 -11.59
CA GLU A 49 -16.80 11.82 -10.89
C GLU A 49 -16.38 11.15 -9.57
N ALA A 50 -15.29 10.38 -9.60
CA ALA A 50 -14.74 9.75 -8.40
C ALA A 50 -14.27 10.80 -7.38
N LEU A 51 -13.61 11.88 -7.85
CA LEU A 51 -13.20 12.98 -6.99
C LEU A 51 -14.38 13.75 -6.39
N GLU A 52 -15.48 13.92 -7.13
CA GLU A 52 -16.69 14.56 -6.61
C GLU A 52 -17.42 13.70 -5.57
N ALA A 53 -17.40 12.37 -5.76
CA ALA A 53 -17.97 11.41 -4.81
C ALA A 53 -17.14 11.29 -3.51
N LEU A 54 -15.81 11.25 -3.63
CA LEU A 54 -14.88 11.21 -2.49
C LEU A 54 -14.83 12.57 -1.76
N GLY A 55 -14.82 13.65 -2.53
CA GLY A 55 -14.58 15.02 -2.07
C GLY A 55 -13.09 15.36 -2.01
N THR A 56 -12.77 16.65 -2.13
CA THR A 56 -11.39 17.16 -2.00
C THR A 56 -11.18 17.77 -0.61
N PRO A 57 -9.97 17.69 -0.02
CA PRO A 57 -8.76 17.04 -0.54
C PRO A 57 -8.81 15.51 -0.45
N LEU A 58 -8.16 14.84 -1.40
CA LEU A 58 -8.01 13.38 -1.40
C LEU A 58 -6.88 12.98 -0.46
N ASN A 59 -7.19 12.17 0.55
CA ASN A 59 -6.24 11.57 1.47
C ASN A 59 -6.05 10.09 1.13
N ILE A 60 -4.81 9.70 0.89
CA ILE A 60 -4.43 8.31 0.63
C ILE A 60 -3.87 7.73 1.92
N HIS A 61 -4.47 6.64 2.37
CA HIS A 61 -4.09 6.00 3.62
C HIS A 61 -3.10 4.85 3.40
N TYR A 62 -2.49 4.44 4.50
CA TYR A 62 -1.60 3.30 4.55
C TYR A 62 -2.31 2.00 4.15
N LEU A 63 -1.62 1.20 3.33
CA LEU A 63 -2.10 -0.10 2.91
C LEU A 63 -2.20 -1.03 4.11
N GLN A 64 -3.31 -1.76 4.20
CA GLN A 64 -3.43 -2.88 5.11
C GLN A 64 -2.62 -4.04 4.56
N LEU A 65 -1.31 -4.10 4.88
CA LEU A 65 -0.38 -5.06 4.28
C LEU A 65 -0.78 -6.54 4.47
N THR A 66 -1.61 -6.83 5.47
CA THR A 66 -2.13 -8.17 5.78
C THR A 66 -3.53 -8.43 5.20
N ASP A 67 -4.10 -7.51 4.41
CA ASP A 67 -5.38 -7.72 3.76
C ASP A 67 -5.23 -8.83 2.69
N LYS A 68 -6.17 -9.79 2.69
CA LYS A 68 -6.20 -10.92 1.74
C LYS A 68 -6.34 -10.49 0.29
N TYR A 69 -6.84 -9.28 0.04
CA TYR A 69 -6.97 -8.72 -1.31
C TYR A 69 -5.68 -8.05 -1.81
N ASN A 70 -4.65 -7.91 -0.95
CA ASN A 70 -3.36 -7.39 -1.36
C ASN A 70 -2.45 -8.57 -1.74
N PHE A 71 -2.16 -8.67 -3.04
CA PHE A 71 -1.30 -9.70 -3.60
C PHE A 71 -0.40 -9.10 -4.66
N VAL A 72 0.92 -9.25 -4.52
CA VAL A 72 1.86 -8.84 -5.56
C VAL A 72 2.86 -9.95 -5.78
N ASP A 73 2.90 -10.43 -7.02
CA ASP A 73 3.83 -11.44 -7.50
C ASP A 73 4.70 -10.85 -8.64
N ILE A 74 5.49 -11.71 -9.27
CA ILE A 74 6.39 -11.36 -10.35
C ILE A 74 5.62 -10.81 -11.57
N ALA A 75 4.44 -11.32 -11.87
CA ALA A 75 3.64 -10.92 -13.04
C ALA A 75 2.42 -10.06 -12.67
N ASP A 76 1.77 -10.34 -11.55
CA ASP A 76 0.47 -9.75 -11.20
C ASP A 76 0.54 -8.93 -9.92
N ALA A 77 -0.17 -7.82 -9.90
CA ALA A 77 -0.30 -6.93 -8.76
C ALA A 77 -1.79 -6.61 -8.54
N GLN A 78 -2.29 -6.99 -7.37
CA GLN A 78 -3.59 -6.67 -6.85
C GLN A 78 -3.43 -5.90 -5.53
N LEU A 79 -4.02 -4.70 -5.46
CA LEU A 79 -3.96 -3.87 -4.27
C LEU A 79 -5.32 -3.24 -3.98
N LYS A 80 -5.62 -3.10 -2.69
CA LYS A 80 -6.76 -2.37 -2.16
C LYS A 80 -6.24 -1.16 -1.40
N ILE A 81 -6.25 -0.02 -2.07
CA ILE A 81 -5.72 1.25 -1.55
C ILE A 81 -6.86 2.00 -0.83
N PRO A 82 -6.77 2.21 0.50
CA PRO A 82 -7.76 2.99 1.21
C PRO A 82 -7.62 4.48 0.86
N VAL A 83 -8.69 5.08 0.36
CA VAL A 83 -8.77 6.49 -0.04
C VAL A 83 -9.91 7.17 0.69
N SER A 84 -9.74 8.44 1.06
CA SER A 84 -10.83 9.24 1.58
C SER A 84 -10.80 10.64 1.02
N GLY A 85 -11.95 11.27 0.99
CA GLY A 85 -12.05 12.71 0.79
C GLY A 85 -12.86 13.36 1.91
N SER A 86 -13.27 14.61 1.68
CA SER A 86 -14.07 15.38 2.62
C SER A 86 -15.53 14.91 2.73
N ARG A 87 -16.04 14.18 1.73
CA ARG A 87 -17.43 13.72 1.67
C ARG A 87 -17.57 12.26 2.05
N SER A 88 -16.71 11.41 1.49
CA SER A 88 -16.80 9.95 1.68
C SER A 88 -15.42 9.30 1.77
N ALA A 89 -15.41 8.05 2.24
CA ALA A 89 -14.24 7.19 2.27
C ALA A 89 -14.53 5.89 1.51
N GLY A 90 -13.52 5.35 0.85
CA GLY A 90 -13.66 4.17 0.00
C GLY A 90 -12.34 3.43 -0.19
N HIS A 91 -12.36 2.45 -1.08
CA HIS A 91 -11.19 1.67 -1.45
C HIS A 91 -11.02 1.70 -2.96
N LEU A 92 -9.82 2.02 -3.40
CA LEU A 92 -9.41 1.90 -4.79
C LEU A 92 -8.83 0.50 -4.99
N TYR A 93 -9.52 -0.31 -5.79
CA TYR A 93 -9.03 -1.62 -6.20
C TYR A 93 -8.17 -1.46 -7.45
N VAL A 94 -6.96 -1.98 -7.39
CA VAL A 94 -5.96 -1.90 -8.45
C VAL A 94 -5.60 -3.30 -8.86
N ILE A 95 -5.79 -3.62 -10.13
CA ILE A 95 -5.34 -4.87 -10.74
C ILE A 95 -4.45 -4.49 -11.92
N SER A 96 -3.23 -4.99 -11.91
CA SER A 96 -2.25 -4.76 -12.96
C SER A 96 -1.43 -6.01 -13.22
N SER A 97 -1.18 -6.31 -14.49
CA SER A 97 -0.35 -7.43 -14.90
C SER A 97 0.80 -6.94 -15.80
N ARG A 98 1.86 -7.73 -15.90
CA ARG A 98 3.01 -7.50 -16.79
C ARG A 98 3.53 -8.79 -17.40
N ASP A 99 4.02 -8.69 -18.63
CA ASP A 99 4.56 -9.83 -19.40
C ASP A 99 5.91 -10.38 -18.88
N GLY A 100 6.45 -9.85 -17.76
CA GLY A 100 7.68 -10.37 -17.16
C GLY A 100 8.28 -9.51 -16.03
N PRO A 101 9.24 -10.05 -15.25
CA PRO A 101 9.80 -9.45 -14.03
C PRO A 101 10.44 -8.06 -14.22
N PHE A 102 10.90 -7.74 -15.43
CA PHE A 102 11.58 -6.49 -15.75
C PHE A 102 10.76 -5.57 -16.64
N ASN A 103 9.58 -6.01 -17.07
CA ASN A 103 8.68 -5.19 -17.86
C ASN A 103 7.95 -4.20 -16.93
N ARG A 104 7.62 -3.02 -17.46
CA ARG A 104 6.73 -2.09 -16.78
C ARG A 104 5.34 -2.73 -16.70
N TYR A 105 4.69 -2.53 -15.55
CA TYR A 105 3.26 -2.84 -15.40
C TYR A 105 2.46 -2.12 -16.47
N GLY A 106 1.63 -2.86 -17.20
CA GLY A 106 1.10 -2.42 -18.47
C GLY A 106 -0.11 -3.23 -18.93
N LYS A 107 -1.21 -3.12 -18.19
CA LYS A 107 -2.60 -3.16 -18.68
C LYS A 107 -3.56 -3.11 -17.49
N TRP A 108 -4.61 -2.32 -17.64
CA TRP A 108 -5.73 -2.18 -16.73
C TRP A 108 -6.75 -3.29 -16.98
N VAL A 109 -7.20 -3.96 -15.92
CA VAL A 109 -8.36 -4.88 -15.97
C VAL A 109 -9.33 -4.49 -14.85
N GLY A 110 -10.38 -3.75 -15.22
CA GLY A 110 -11.68 -3.71 -14.53
C GLY A 110 -11.81 -2.86 -13.25
N MET A 111 -12.69 -1.87 -13.30
CA MET A 111 -13.38 -1.26 -12.16
C MET A 111 -14.74 -1.98 -12.09
N GLU A 112 -14.97 -2.84 -11.09
CA GLU A 112 -16.30 -3.42 -10.85
C GLU A 112 -17.12 -2.46 -9.97
N GLU A 113 -18.34 -2.17 -10.43
CA GLU A 113 -19.39 -1.36 -9.78
C GLU A 113 -20.01 -2.06 -8.56
#